data_AF-A0A2H0YSU6-F1
#
_entry.id   AF-A0A2H0YSU6-F1
#
_cell.length_a   1.000
_cell.length_b   1.000
_cell.length_c   1.000
_cell.angle_alpha   90.00
_cell.angle_beta   90.00
_cell.angle_gamma   90.00
#
_symmetry.space_group_name_H-M   'P 1'
#
loop_
_entity.id
_entity.type
_entity.pdbx_description
1 polymer ?
#
loop_
_entity_poly.entity_id
_entity_poly.type
_entity_poly.pdbx_seq_one_letter_code
_entity_poly.pdbx_strand_id
1 'polypeptide(L)'
;MTKWKPRSDIMFFAILCMISALSLYSTAIWAERLSHKLSRWMIVVFIAAFTCDLMGTSLMTLMTHHAGHHHISVHLMCGLTALVIMCLHLLWALFTIWKKGRAEKLFHSFSLYAWVIWLAAFITGIPK
;
A
#
# COMPACT_ATOMS: atom_id res chain seq x y z
N MET A 1 -11.77 12.97 -31.15
CA MET A 1 -11.87 12.52 -29.75
C MET A 1 -11.90 11.00 -29.75
N THR A 2 -10.73 10.36 -29.60
CA THR A 2 -10.59 8.91 -29.56
C THR A 2 -11.18 8.42 -28.23
N LYS A 3 -12.28 7.64 -28.28
CA LYS A 3 -12.79 6.91 -27.13
C LYS A 3 -11.73 5.91 -26.68
N TRP A 4 -10.91 6.28 -25.71
CA TRP A 4 -9.99 5.38 -25.05
C TRP A 4 -10.84 4.38 -24.25
N LYS A 5 -10.91 3.14 -24.72
CA LYS A 5 -11.48 2.03 -23.96
C LYS A 5 -10.32 1.44 -23.16
N PRO A 6 -10.31 1.54 -21.82
CA PRO A 6 -9.28 0.88 -21.04
C PRO A 6 -9.24 -0.60 -21.43
N ARG A 7 -8.04 -1.13 -21.73
CA ARG A 7 -7.91 -2.58 -21.88
C ARG A 7 -8.28 -3.21 -20.54
N SER A 8 -9.27 -4.08 -20.54
CA SER A 8 -9.71 -4.87 -19.37
C SER A 8 -8.54 -5.52 -18.62
N ASP A 9 -7.51 -5.88 -19.38
CA ASP A 9 -6.28 -6.53 -18.95
C ASP A 9 -5.50 -5.68 -17.93
N ILE A 10 -5.49 -4.34 -18.13
CA ILE A 10 -4.77 -3.40 -17.25
C ILE A 10 -5.54 -3.21 -15.94
N MET A 11 -6.86 -3.15 -16.00
CA MET A 11 -7.71 -3.06 -14.80
C MET A 11 -7.58 -4.31 -13.94
N PHE A 12 -7.64 -5.49 -14.57
CA PHE A 12 -7.46 -6.76 -13.87
C PHE A 12 -6.08 -6.86 -13.21
N PHE A 13 -5.03 -6.46 -13.93
CA PHE A 13 -3.67 -6.43 -13.38
C PHE A 13 -3.53 -5.44 -12.20
N ALA A 14 -4.11 -4.24 -12.30
CA ALA A 14 -4.10 -3.26 -11.22
C ALA A 14 -4.81 -3.79 -9.95
N ILE A 15 -5.96 -4.45 -10.11
CA ILE A 15 -6.69 -5.07 -9.00
C ILE A 15 -5.86 -6.20 -8.37
N LEU A 16 -5.24 -7.05 -9.18
CA LEU A 16 -4.34 -8.10 -8.70
C LEU A 16 -3.16 -7.52 -7.91
N CYS A 17 -2.54 -6.43 -8.39
CA CYS A 17 -1.49 -5.74 -7.66
C CYS A 17 -1.99 -5.22 -6.31
N MET A 18 -3.18 -4.61 -6.26
CA MET A 18 -3.76 -4.09 -5.02
C MET A 18 -4.10 -5.19 -4.00
N ILE A 19 -4.70 -6.30 -4.44
CA ILE A 19 -5.00 -7.45 -3.57
C ILE A 19 -3.70 -8.10 -3.08
N SER A 20 -2.69 -8.19 -3.95
CA SER A 20 -1.36 -8.71 -3.58
C SER A 20 -0.69 -7.80 -2.57
N ALA A 21 -0.74 -6.47 -2.76
CA ALA A 21 -0.23 -5.49 -1.80
C ALA A 21 -0.91 -5.63 -0.43
N LEU A 22 -2.24 -5.73 -0.40
CA LEU A 22 -3.01 -5.95 0.84
C LEU A 22 -2.59 -7.25 1.55
N SER A 23 -2.41 -8.33 0.79
CA SER A 23 -2.05 -9.63 1.35
C SER A 23 -0.61 -9.65 1.89
N LEU A 24 0.34 -9.12 1.13
CA LEU A 24 1.74 -9.01 1.52
C LEU A 24 1.92 -8.06 2.71
N TYR A 25 1.25 -6.92 2.70
CA TYR A 25 1.30 -5.95 3.80
C TYR A 25 0.71 -6.54 5.08
N SER A 26 -0.44 -7.20 4.99
CA SER A 26 -1.05 -7.88 6.15
C SER A 26 -0.12 -8.97 6.69
N THR A 27 0.40 -9.84 5.82
CA THR A 27 1.34 -10.89 6.27
C THR A 27 2.60 -10.32 6.92
N ALA A 28 3.15 -9.20 6.43
CA ALA A 28 4.29 -8.54 7.07
C ALA A 28 3.96 -8.04 8.49
N ILE A 29 2.82 -7.36 8.66
CA ILE A 29 2.36 -6.83 9.96
C ILE A 29 2.10 -7.96 10.96
N TRP A 30 1.39 -9.02 10.53
CA TRP A 30 1.07 -10.15 11.40
C TRP A 30 2.31 -10.97 11.76
N ALA A 31 3.26 -11.15 10.83
CA ALA A 31 4.53 -11.82 11.10
C ALA A 31 5.39 -11.03 12.10
N GLU A 32 5.44 -9.69 11.97
CA GLU A 32 6.10 -8.80 12.92
C GLU A 32 5.46 -8.92 14.31
N ARG A 33 4.13 -8.93 14.36
CA ARG A 33 3.39 -9.03 15.61
C ARG A 33 3.61 -10.36 16.33
N LEU A 34 3.62 -11.47 15.59
CA LEU A 34 3.85 -12.80 16.15
C LEU A 34 5.31 -12.98 16.63
N SER A 35 6.26 -12.37 15.93
CA SER A 35 7.69 -12.51 16.26
C SER A 35 8.17 -11.51 17.32
N HIS A 36 7.37 -10.47 17.61
CA HIS A 36 7.75 -9.30 18.43
C HIS A 36 9.09 -8.66 18.04
N LYS A 37 9.54 -8.94 16.80
CA LYS A 37 10.84 -8.55 16.27
C LYS A 37 10.75 -8.30 14.78
N LEU A 38 11.39 -7.24 14.32
CA LEU A 38 11.50 -6.94 12.90
C LEU A 38 12.65 -7.75 12.26
N SER A 39 12.31 -8.75 11.45
CA SER A 39 13.29 -9.53 10.68
C SER A 39 13.54 -8.93 9.29
N ARG A 40 14.75 -9.16 8.74
CA ARG A 40 15.13 -8.69 7.38
C ARG A 40 14.16 -9.18 6.30
N TRP A 41 13.62 -10.40 6.46
CA TRP A 41 12.67 -10.96 5.50
C TRP A 41 11.35 -10.16 5.45
N MET A 42 10.89 -9.65 6.60
CA MET A 42 9.68 -8.82 6.66
C MET A 42 9.85 -7.50 5.89
N ILE A 43 11.07 -6.94 5.88
CA ILE A 43 11.38 -5.74 5.08
C ILE A 43 11.26 -6.05 3.59
N VAL A 44 11.74 -7.21 3.13
CA VAL A 44 11.59 -7.64 1.73
C VAL A 44 10.11 -7.74 1.36
N VAL A 45 9.28 -8.31 2.26
CA VAL A 45 7.82 -8.36 2.06
C VAL A 45 7.20 -6.96 2.04
N PHE A 46 7.62 -6.04 2.92
CA PHE A 46 7.15 -4.65 2.89
C PHE A 46 7.52 -3.93 1.60
N ILE A 47 8.74 -4.13 1.09
CA ILE A 47 9.17 -3.55 -0.19
C ILE A 47 8.30 -4.10 -1.32
N ALA A 48 8.07 -5.42 -1.36
CA ALA A 48 7.21 -6.04 -2.36
C ALA A 48 5.75 -5.57 -2.28
N ALA A 49 5.21 -5.40 -1.07
CA ALA A 49 3.88 -4.83 -0.87
C ALA A 49 3.83 -3.38 -1.40
N PHE A 50 4.84 -2.57 -1.10
CA PHE A 50 4.94 -1.17 -1.53
C PHE A 50 5.06 -1.02 -3.04
N THR A 51 5.86 -1.87 -3.69
CA THR A 51 5.96 -1.84 -5.15
C THR A 51 4.65 -2.26 -5.80
N CYS A 52 3.96 -3.27 -5.27
CA CYS A 52 2.63 -3.64 -5.75
C CYS A 52 1.60 -2.51 -5.57
N ASP A 53 1.58 -1.84 -4.42
CA ASP A 53 0.66 -0.72 -4.14
C ASP A 53 0.94 0.50 -5.03
N LEU A 54 2.22 0.81 -5.23
CA LEU A 54 2.68 1.86 -6.14
C LEU A 54 2.30 1.56 -7.58
N MET A 55 2.49 0.32 -8.04
CA MET A 55 2.08 -0.11 -9.37
C MET A 55 0.55 -0.06 -9.54
N GLY A 56 -0.21 -0.59 -8.58
CA GLY A 56 -1.68 -0.57 -8.60
C GLY A 56 -2.22 0.85 -8.67
N THR A 57 -1.76 1.73 -7.78
CA THR A 57 -2.17 3.14 -7.71
C THR A 57 -1.78 3.90 -8.98
N SER A 58 -0.57 3.68 -9.49
CA SER A 58 -0.08 4.34 -10.71
C SER A 58 -0.90 3.93 -11.94
N LEU A 59 -1.20 2.63 -12.07
CA LEU A 59 -2.02 2.12 -13.17
C LEU A 59 -3.45 2.67 -13.10
N MET A 60 -4.08 2.67 -11.92
CA MET A 60 -5.41 3.26 -11.73
C MET A 60 -5.42 4.77 -12.02
N THR A 61 -4.40 5.50 -11.59
CA THR A 61 -4.27 6.94 -11.85
C THR A 61 -4.10 7.21 -13.34
N LEU A 62 -3.26 6.44 -14.03
CA LEU A 62 -3.06 6.56 -15.47
C LEU A 62 -4.36 6.28 -16.25
N MET A 63 -5.12 5.27 -15.84
CA MET A 63 -6.42 4.95 -16.45
C MET A 63 -7.42 6.09 -16.26
N THR A 64 -7.50 6.66 -15.05
CA THR A 64 -8.39 7.80 -14.75
C THR A 64 -8.02 9.04 -15.57
N HIS A 65 -6.72 9.33 -15.71
CA HIS A 65 -6.20 10.44 -16.51
C HIS A 65 -6.51 10.26 -18.01
N HIS A 66 -6.30 9.07 -18.57
CA HIS A 66 -6.60 8.79 -19.99
C HIS A 66 -8.09 8.73 -20.32
N ALA A 67 -8.94 8.38 -19.35
CA ALA A 67 -10.39 8.40 -19.52
C ALA A 67 -10.97 9.83 -19.56
N GLY A 68 -10.16 10.89 -19.40
CA GLY A 68 -10.61 12.28 -19.37
C GLY A 68 -11.37 12.65 -18.09
N HIS A 69 -11.37 11.77 -17.09
CA HIS A 69 -11.98 12.02 -15.78
C HIS A 69 -10.95 12.67 -14.86
N HIS A 70 -10.76 13.99 -14.97
CA HIS A 70 -9.87 14.76 -14.09
C HIS A 70 -10.48 15.02 -12.69
N HIS A 71 -11.50 14.25 -12.29
CA HIS A 71 -12.07 14.37 -10.96
C HIS A 71 -11.11 13.76 -9.93
N ILE A 72 -10.55 14.62 -9.08
CA ILE A 72 -9.93 14.21 -7.83
C ILE A 72 -11.04 13.60 -6.98
N SER A 73 -11.21 12.29 -7.10
CA SER A 73 -12.14 11.54 -6.29
C SER A 73 -11.57 11.38 -4.88
N VAL A 74 -12.45 11.31 -3.89
CA VAL A 74 -12.06 10.99 -2.49
C VAL A 74 -11.25 9.68 -2.44
N HIS A 75 -11.55 8.76 -3.36
CA HIS A 75 -10.79 7.54 -3.58
C HIS A 75 -9.31 7.81 -3.93
N LEU A 76 -9.02 8.67 -4.91
CA LEU A 76 -7.64 8.98 -5.31
C LEU A 76 -6.84 9.60 -4.16
N MET A 77 -7.46 10.49 -3.38
CA MET A 77 -6.81 11.11 -2.22
C MET A 77 -6.56 10.11 -1.08
N CYS A 78 -7.50 9.22 -0.81
CA CYS A 78 -7.32 8.14 0.17
C CYS A 78 -6.21 7.18 -0.28
N GLY A 79 -6.20 6.77 -1.54
CA GLY A 79 -5.15 5.90 -2.10
C GLY A 79 -3.75 6.51 -2.01
N LEU A 80 -3.62 7.80 -2.36
CA LEU A 80 -2.34 8.50 -2.24
C LEU A 80 -1.90 8.61 -0.77
N THR A 81 -2.83 8.88 0.14
CA THR A 81 -2.55 8.94 1.59
C THR A 81 -2.08 7.58 2.11
N ALA A 82 -2.74 6.49 1.70
CA ALA A 82 -2.35 5.13 2.03
C ALA A 82 -0.93 4.81 1.56
N LEU A 83 -0.60 5.18 0.32
CA LEU A 83 0.72 5.00 -0.27
C LEU A 83 1.81 5.77 0.49
N VAL A 84 1.53 7.02 0.89
CA VAL A 84 2.45 7.82 1.71
C VAL A 84 2.67 7.18 3.08
N ILE A 85 1.59 6.75 3.75
CA ILE A 85 1.68 6.08 5.05
C ILE A 85 2.50 4.79 4.93
N MET A 86 2.29 4.00 3.88
CA MET A 86 3.02 2.75 3.65
C MET A 86 4.50 3.00 3.35
N CYS A 87 4.82 4.05 2.59
CA CYS A 87 6.20 4.48 2.34
C CYS A 87 6.90 4.90 3.64
N LEU A 88 6.26 5.75 4.46
CA LEU A 88 6.79 6.16 5.77
C LEU A 88 7.01 4.95 6.68
N HIS A 89 6.11 3.98 6.63
CA HIS A 89 6.22 2.75 7.40
C HIS A 89 7.40 1.88 6.95
N LEU A 90 7.62 1.75 5.64
CA LEU A 90 8.78 1.05 5.06
C LEU A 90 10.10 1.71 5.48
N LEU A 91 10.18 3.04 5.41
CA LEU A 91 11.36 3.79 5.86
C LEU A 91 11.63 3.58 7.35
N TRP A 92 10.58 3.55 8.17
CA TRP A 92 10.70 3.27 9.59
C TRP A 92 11.15 1.83 9.84
N ALA A 93 10.66 0.85 9.07
CA ALA A 93 11.14 -0.54 9.17
C ALA A 93 12.65 -0.63 8.87
N LEU A 94 13.11 0.04 7.80
CA LEU A 94 14.53 0.15 7.45
C LEU A 94 15.36 0.85 8.53
N PHE A 95 14.81 1.89 9.19
CA PHE A 95 15.51 2.56 10.28
C PHE A 95 15.60 1.68 11.54
N THR A 96 14.52 0.97 11.86
CA THR A 96 14.40 0.12 13.06
C THR A 96 15.38 -1.05 13.02
N ILE A 97 15.67 -1.59 11.83
CA ILE A 97 16.64 -2.69 11.72
C ILE A 97 18.08 -2.26 12.04
N TRP A 98 18.41 -0.98 11.81
CA TRP A 98 19.69 -0.38 12.20
C TRP A 98 19.71 0.07 13.66
N LYS A 99 18.57 0.56 14.19
CA LYS A 99 18.47 1.11 15.55
C LYS A 99 17.52 0.26 16.42
N LYS A 100 18.02 -0.89 16.89
CA LYS A 100 17.26 -1.82 17.75
C LYS A 100 16.91 -1.20 19.11
N GLY A 101 15.84 -1.69 19.76
CA GLY A 101 15.45 -1.30 21.11
C GLY A 101 14.19 -0.43 21.18
N ARG A 102 14.31 0.85 21.57
CA ARG A 102 13.16 1.77 21.76
C ARG A 102 12.37 2.00 20.46
N ALA A 103 13.06 2.06 19.32
CA ALA A 103 12.42 2.24 18.02
C ALA A 103 11.57 1.02 17.61
N GLU A 104 11.98 -0.19 17.99
CA GLU A 104 11.27 -1.44 17.69
C GLU A 104 9.95 -1.55 18.47
N LYS A 105 9.95 -1.16 19.75
CA LYS A 105 8.70 -1.07 20.54
C LYS A 105 7.72 -0.04 19.98
N LEU A 106 8.22 1.13 19.56
CA LEU A 106 7.38 2.14 18.95
C LEU A 106 6.85 1.65 17.60
N PHE A 107 7.71 1.07 16.77
CA PHE A 107 7.34 0.48 15.48
C PHE A 107 6.20 -0.51 15.66
N HIS A 108 6.31 -1.46 16.59
CA HIS A 108 5.28 -2.45 16.86
C HIS A 108 3.89 -1.86 17.16
N SER A 109 3.82 -0.84 18.03
CA SER A 109 2.54 -0.18 18.32
C SER A 109 2.03 0.61 17.10
N PHE A 110 2.89 1.32 16.38
CA PHE A 110 2.51 2.15 15.24
C PHE A 110 2.15 1.33 13.97
N SER A 111 2.74 0.16 13.78
CA SER A 111 2.46 -0.75 12.66
C SER A 111 0.98 -1.09 12.55
N LEU A 112 0.32 -1.40 13.66
CA LEU A 112 -1.10 -1.72 13.66
C LEU A 112 -1.93 -0.52 13.18
N TYR A 113 -1.65 0.68 13.68
CA TYR A 113 -2.40 1.87 13.31
C TYR A 113 -2.22 2.20 11.83
N ALA A 114 -0.99 2.13 11.32
CA ALA A 114 -0.71 2.28 9.90
C ALA A 114 -1.49 1.26 9.07
N TRP A 115 -1.54 0.01 9.53
CA TRP A 115 -2.27 -1.06 8.85
C TRP A 115 -3.79 -0.83 8.80
N VAL A 116 -4.39 -0.42 9.92
CA VAL A 116 -5.83 -0.11 9.97
C VAL A 116 -6.17 1.09 9.08
N ILE A 117 -5.36 2.15 9.08
CA ILE A 117 -5.59 3.32 8.22
C ILE A 117 -5.46 2.93 6.74
N TRP A 118 -4.46 2.12 6.39
CA TRP A 118 -4.29 1.63 5.02
C TRP A 118 -5.46 0.75 4.58
N LEU A 119 -5.95 -0.15 5.43
CA LEU A 119 -7.14 -0.96 5.17
C LEU A 119 -8.40 -0.10 4.97
N ALA A 120 -8.58 0.92 5.79
CA ALA A 120 -9.69 1.86 5.64
C ALA A 120 -9.63 2.57 4.28
N ALA A 121 -8.45 3.05 3.87
CA ALA A 121 -8.25 3.67 2.56
C ALA A 121 -8.54 2.70 1.40
N PHE A 122 -8.11 1.43 1.51
CA PHE A 122 -8.44 0.40 0.53
C PHE A 122 -9.96 0.22 0.38
N ILE A 123 -10.69 0.12 1.50
CA ILE A 123 -12.16 -0.04 1.49
C ILE A 123 -12.85 1.17 0.88
N THR A 124 -12.38 2.40 1.14
CA THR A 124 -12.96 3.60 0.50
C THR A 124 -12.79 3.62 -1.01
N GLY A 125 -11.85 2.83 -1.54
CA GLY A 125 -11.57 2.73 -2.95
C GLY A 125 -12.35 1.67 -3.71
N ILE A 126 -13.10 0.82 -3.01
CA ILE A 126 -13.99 -0.13 -3.66
C ILE A 126 -15.14 0.69 -4.27
N PRO A 127 -15.32 0.70 -5.61
CA PRO A 127 -16.42 1.41 -6.23
C PRO A 127 -17.74 0.83 -5.71
N LYS A 128 -18.66 1.72 -5.30
CA LYS A 128 -20.02 1.38 -4.92
C LYS A 128 -20.93 1.31 -6.14
#